data_AF-A0A511AKW3-F1
#
_entry.id   AF-A0A511AKW3-F1
#
_cell.length_a   1.000
_cell.length_b   1.000
_cell.length_c   1.000
_cell.angle_alpha   90.00
_cell.angle_beta   90.00
_cell.angle_gamma   90.00
#
_symmetry.space_group_name_H-M   'P 1'
#
loop_
_entity.id
_entity.type
_entity.pdbx_description
1 polymer ?
#
loop_
_entity_poly.entity_id
_entity_poly.type
_entity_poly.pdbx_seq_one_letter_code
_entity_poly.pdbx_strand_id
1 'polypeptide(L)'
;MSHLRYAAAAALALVSIALLSGCVADQGAFTDLQGDRESHDELPQLADYAYGEVDVSTSRFVGEHDGTSVWLAEGLDGYRVCIVADAGDDGWIVGCGGGTTKISGLAGTFEVVPDHAPAPEGATQLSENVYAW
;
A
#
# COMPACT_ATOMS: atom_id res chain seq x y z
N MET A 1 14.21 32.98 -44.15
CA MET A 1 15.25 32.13 -43.50
C MET A 1 15.31 32.29 -41.96
N SER A 2 14.77 33.37 -41.36
CA SER A 2 14.64 33.56 -39.91
C SER A 2 13.54 32.68 -39.27
N HIS A 3 12.36 32.55 -39.91
CA HIS A 3 11.21 31.82 -39.36
C HIS A 3 11.45 30.30 -39.17
N LEU A 4 12.28 29.66 -40.00
CA LEU A 4 12.65 28.24 -39.82
C LEU A 4 13.52 28.01 -38.58
N ARG A 5 14.35 28.99 -38.20
CA ARG A 5 15.24 28.90 -37.03
C ARG A 5 14.46 29.06 -35.72
N TYR A 6 13.43 29.91 -35.71
CA TYR A 6 12.54 30.09 -34.56
C TYR A 6 11.61 28.89 -34.33
N ALA A 7 11.12 28.25 -35.39
CA ALA A 7 10.28 27.05 -35.28
C ALA A 7 11.03 25.85 -34.68
N ALA A 8 12.30 25.66 -35.04
CA ALA A 8 13.13 24.59 -34.49
C ALA A 8 13.44 24.77 -32.99
N ALA A 9 13.68 26.02 -32.55
CA ALA A 9 13.93 26.33 -31.14
C ALA A 9 12.69 26.12 -30.26
N ALA A 10 11.50 26.45 -30.77
CA ALA A 10 10.23 26.25 -30.04
C ALA A 10 9.87 24.76 -29.88
N ALA A 11 10.16 23.94 -30.90
CA ALA A 11 9.91 22.51 -30.85
C ALA A 11 10.80 21.79 -29.81
N LEU A 12 12.07 22.18 -29.68
CA LEU A 12 12.95 21.61 -28.65
C LEU A 12 12.51 21.96 -27.23
N ALA A 13 12.02 23.18 -26.99
CA ALA A 13 11.57 23.61 -25.66
C ALA A 13 10.33 22.82 -25.18
N LEU A 14 9.42 22.44 -26.10
CA LEU A 14 8.21 21.68 -25.76
C LEU A 14 8.51 20.23 -25.39
N VAL A 15 9.51 19.59 -26.00
CA VAL A 15 9.92 18.22 -25.66
C VAL A 15 10.57 18.16 -24.27
N SER A 16 11.27 19.22 -23.85
CA SER A 16 11.89 19.28 -22.52
C SER A 16 10.87 19.31 -21.38
N ILE A 17 9.70 19.93 -21.59
CA ILE A 17 8.66 20.06 -20.56
C ILE A 17 7.91 18.73 -20.34
N ALA A 18 7.76 17.90 -21.38
CA ALA A 18 7.09 16.60 -21.28
C ALA A 18 7.92 15.52 -20.56
N LEU A 19 9.23 15.74 -20.36
CA LEU A 19 10.11 14.81 -19.65
C LEU A 19 10.21 15.08 -18.14
N LEU A 20 9.57 16.15 -17.65
CA LEU A 20 9.54 16.52 -16.23
C LEU A 20 8.28 16.05 -15.49
N SER A 21 7.35 15.35 -16.15
CA SER A 21 6.29 14.58 -15.46
C SER A 21 6.82 13.22 -14.98
N GLY A 22 8.08 13.20 -14.52
CA GLY A 22 8.67 12.04 -13.86
C GLY A 22 8.02 11.88 -12.50
N CYS A 23 7.50 10.69 -12.24
CA CYS A 23 6.81 10.28 -11.03
C CYS A 23 7.48 10.86 -9.79
N VAL A 24 6.77 11.70 -9.05
CA VAL A 24 7.11 11.97 -7.66
C VAL A 24 6.88 10.65 -6.95
N ALA A 25 7.96 9.90 -6.66
CA ALA A 25 7.89 8.78 -5.73
C ALA A 25 7.46 9.37 -4.38
N ASP A 26 6.21 9.11 -3.99
CA ASP A 26 5.67 9.59 -2.73
C ASP A 26 6.40 8.88 -1.60
N GLN A 27 7.17 9.63 -0.81
CA GLN A 27 7.88 9.09 0.34
C GLN A 27 6.85 8.82 1.45
N GLY A 28 6.30 7.61 1.45
CA GLY A 28 5.07 7.25 2.17
C GLY A 28 4.06 6.46 1.33
N ALA A 29 4.41 6.13 0.08
CA ALA A 29 3.66 5.18 -0.73
C ALA A 29 3.77 3.75 -0.19
N PHE A 30 2.81 2.93 -0.60
CA PHE A 30 2.77 1.50 -0.38
C PHE A 30 2.62 0.84 -1.76
N THR A 31 3.68 0.22 -2.26
CA THR A 31 3.70 -0.53 -3.52
C THR A 31 2.60 -1.59 -3.57
N ASP A 32 2.32 -2.26 -2.45
CA ASP A 32 1.28 -3.30 -2.36
C ASP A 32 -0.14 -2.80 -2.64
N LEU A 33 -0.40 -1.48 -2.51
CA LEU A 33 -1.71 -0.89 -2.82
C LEU A 33 -1.84 -0.46 -4.30
N GLN A 34 -0.79 -0.62 -5.11
CA GLN A 34 -0.80 -0.24 -6.51
C GLN A 34 -1.37 -1.36 -7.39
N GLY A 35 -1.95 -0.98 -8.53
CA GLY A 35 -2.53 -1.93 -9.49
C GLY A 35 -4.03 -2.15 -9.31
N ASP A 36 -4.61 -3.04 -10.12
CA ASP A 36 -6.04 -3.36 -10.08
C ASP A 36 -6.35 -4.39 -9.00
N ARG A 37 -7.57 -4.32 -8.45
CA ARG A 37 -8.08 -5.27 -7.47
C ARG A 37 -8.56 -6.55 -8.17
N GLU A 38 -8.15 -7.69 -7.67
CA GLU A 38 -8.59 -9.02 -8.10
C GLU A 38 -9.55 -9.67 -7.10
N SER A 39 -10.09 -10.85 -7.44
CA SER A 39 -11.04 -11.55 -6.57
C SER A 39 -10.41 -12.04 -5.26
N HIS A 40 -9.11 -12.33 -5.25
CA HIS A 40 -8.41 -12.80 -4.06
C HIS A 40 -8.08 -11.68 -3.07
N ASP A 41 -8.23 -10.42 -3.50
CA ASP A 41 -8.09 -9.24 -2.66
C ASP A 41 -9.33 -8.95 -1.82
N GLU A 42 -10.43 -9.68 -2.01
CA GLU A 42 -11.64 -9.51 -1.21
C GLU A 42 -11.36 -9.80 0.27
N LEU A 43 -11.76 -8.85 1.12
CA LEU A 43 -11.63 -9.00 2.56
C LEU A 43 -12.59 -10.07 3.09
N PRO A 44 -12.21 -10.79 4.17
CA PRO A 44 -13.09 -11.77 4.81
C PRO A 44 -14.34 -11.09 5.38
N GLN A 45 -15.37 -11.87 5.69
CA GLN A 45 -16.55 -11.31 6.34
C GLN A 45 -16.33 -11.24 7.85
N LEU A 46 -15.96 -10.06 8.35
CA LEU A 46 -15.80 -9.77 9.78
C LEU A 46 -17.00 -9.01 10.36
N ALA A 47 -16.95 -8.68 11.65
CA ALA A 47 -17.97 -7.85 12.28
C ALA A 47 -17.99 -6.43 11.67
N ASP A 48 -19.17 -5.80 11.57
CA ASP A 48 -19.36 -4.51 10.88
C ASP A 48 -18.40 -3.40 11.33
N TYR A 49 -18.03 -3.39 12.62
CA TYR A 49 -17.14 -2.38 13.17
C TYR A 49 -15.67 -2.58 12.77
N ALA A 50 -15.29 -3.74 12.24
CA ALA A 50 -13.91 -4.05 11.87
C ALA A 50 -13.39 -3.16 10.73
N TYR A 51 -14.29 -2.71 9.85
CA TYR A 51 -13.95 -1.93 8.66
C TYR A 51 -14.32 -0.45 8.75
N GLY A 52 -14.62 0.05 9.96
CA GLY A 52 -15.02 1.45 10.15
C GLY A 52 -14.01 2.47 9.61
N GLU A 53 -12.73 2.12 9.61
CA GLU A 53 -11.61 2.96 9.16
C GLU A 53 -11.00 2.49 7.83
N VAL A 54 -11.55 1.46 7.19
CA VAL A 54 -10.94 0.77 6.04
C VAL A 54 -11.71 1.07 4.76
N ASP A 55 -11.03 1.55 3.71
CA ASP A 55 -11.61 1.57 2.37
C ASP A 55 -11.53 0.16 1.75
N VAL A 56 -12.56 -0.64 1.99
CA VAL A 56 -12.64 -2.03 1.53
C VAL A 56 -12.52 -2.20 0.02
N SER A 57 -12.75 -1.15 -0.77
CA SER A 57 -12.64 -1.21 -2.24
C SER A 57 -11.19 -1.19 -2.73
N THR A 58 -10.26 -0.78 -1.86
CA THR A 58 -8.82 -0.69 -2.14
C THR A 58 -8.04 -1.89 -1.61
N SER A 59 -8.73 -2.88 -1.04
CA SER A 59 -8.09 -4.02 -0.41
C SER A 59 -7.17 -4.77 -1.37
N ARG A 60 -6.05 -5.27 -0.86
CA ARG A 60 -5.05 -6.08 -1.56
C ARG A 60 -4.57 -7.19 -0.65
N PHE A 61 -4.61 -8.43 -1.11
CA PHE A 61 -4.06 -9.56 -0.37
C PHE A 61 -2.54 -9.54 -0.48
N VAL A 62 -1.86 -9.61 0.66
CA VAL A 62 -0.40 -9.47 0.74
C VAL A 62 0.30 -10.76 1.18
N GLY A 63 -0.46 -11.78 1.58
CA GLY A 63 0.10 -13.10 1.87
C GLY A 63 -0.50 -13.76 3.10
N GLU A 64 0.13 -14.85 3.49
CA GLU A 64 -0.26 -15.65 4.64
C GLU A 64 0.97 -15.89 5.54
N HIS A 65 0.76 -15.90 6.86
CA HIS A 65 1.77 -16.28 7.84
C HIS A 65 1.14 -17.11 8.95
N ASP A 66 1.68 -18.31 9.21
CA ASP A 66 1.22 -19.22 10.27
C ASP A 66 -0.31 -19.44 10.29
N GLY A 67 -0.92 -19.60 9.10
CA GLY A 67 -2.36 -19.79 8.94
C GLY A 67 -3.21 -18.52 9.02
N THR A 68 -2.58 -17.35 9.16
CA THR A 68 -3.24 -16.05 9.14
C THR A 68 -3.13 -15.41 7.77
N SER A 69 -4.26 -15.11 7.15
CA SER A 69 -4.32 -14.35 5.91
C SER A 69 -4.23 -12.85 6.18
N VAL A 70 -3.49 -12.12 5.37
CA VAL A 70 -3.20 -10.69 5.58
C VAL A 70 -3.54 -9.89 4.33
N TRP A 71 -4.20 -8.74 4.55
CA TRP A 71 -4.53 -7.76 3.53
C TRP A 71 -4.07 -6.36 3.94
N LEU A 72 -3.78 -5.54 2.94
CA LEU A 72 -3.70 -4.09 3.08
C LEU A 72 -4.90 -3.41 2.42
N ALA A 73 -5.22 -2.22 2.86
CA ALA A 73 -6.17 -1.32 2.22
C ALA A 73 -5.79 0.12 2.52
N GLU A 74 -6.28 1.07 1.72
CA GLU A 74 -6.27 2.48 2.08
C GLU A 74 -7.15 2.73 3.31
N GLY A 75 -6.72 3.68 4.13
CA GLY A 75 -7.48 4.11 5.30
C GLY A 75 -8.48 5.22 4.97
N LEU A 76 -9.56 5.27 5.74
CA LEU A 76 -10.50 6.38 5.78
C LEU A 76 -10.09 7.39 6.87
N ASP A 77 -10.81 8.52 6.96
CA ASP A 77 -10.71 9.48 8.08
C ASP A 77 -9.30 9.97 8.45
N GLY A 78 -8.39 10.02 7.46
CA GLY A 78 -7.03 10.52 7.60
C GLY A 78 -5.97 9.44 7.87
N TYR A 79 -6.36 8.17 7.95
CA TYR A 79 -5.43 7.05 7.87
C TYR A 79 -4.91 6.89 6.44
N ARG A 80 -3.64 6.49 6.29
CA ARG A 80 -3.03 6.25 4.97
C ARG A 80 -3.10 4.78 4.57
N VAL A 81 -2.99 3.88 5.55
CA VAL A 81 -3.01 2.44 5.32
C VAL A 81 -3.68 1.74 6.50
N CYS A 82 -4.37 0.66 6.18
CA CYS A 82 -4.95 -0.28 7.12
C CYS A 82 -4.45 -1.68 6.80
N ILE A 83 -4.15 -2.44 7.85
CA ILE A 83 -3.82 -3.86 7.77
C ILE A 83 -4.94 -4.67 8.42
N VAL A 84 -5.35 -5.73 7.72
CA VAL A 84 -6.35 -6.71 8.20
C VAL A 84 -5.64 -8.05 8.26
N ALA A 85 -5.68 -8.71 9.41
CA ALA A 85 -5.18 -10.06 9.59
C ALA A 85 -6.29 -10.95 10.16
N ASP A 86 -6.55 -12.07 9.50
CA ASP A 86 -7.60 -13.02 9.85
C ASP A 86 -7.04 -14.44 9.96
N ALA A 87 -7.15 -15.02 11.16
CA ALA A 87 -6.76 -16.40 11.47
C ALA A 87 -7.99 -17.32 11.54
N GLY A 88 -9.14 -16.90 11.01
CA GLY A 88 -10.38 -17.66 11.05
C GLY A 88 -10.92 -17.80 12.48
N ASP A 89 -11.06 -19.04 12.96
CA ASP A 89 -11.63 -19.31 14.29
C ASP A 89 -10.74 -18.80 15.44
N ASP A 90 -9.44 -18.60 15.19
CA ASP A 90 -8.48 -18.08 16.18
C ASP A 90 -8.57 -16.54 16.33
N GLY A 91 -9.34 -15.89 15.45
CA GLY A 91 -9.69 -14.48 15.54
C GLY A 91 -9.00 -13.61 14.49
N TRP A 92 -9.23 -12.31 14.60
CA TRP A 92 -8.79 -11.31 13.64
C TRP A 92 -8.29 -10.06 14.35
N ILE A 93 -7.52 -9.25 13.62
CA ILE A 93 -7.09 -7.92 14.06
C ILE A 93 -7.03 -6.98 12.87
N VAL A 94 -7.52 -5.76 13.08
CA VAL A 94 -7.45 -4.67 12.11
C VAL A 94 -6.79 -3.47 12.79
N GLY A 95 -5.91 -2.78 12.06
CA GLY A 95 -5.35 -1.52 12.53
C GLY A 95 -4.92 -0.62 11.39
N CYS A 96 -5.09 0.68 11.60
CA CYS A 96 -4.81 1.71 10.61
C CYS A 96 -3.77 2.72 11.12
N GLY A 97 -3.03 3.31 10.20
CA GLY A 97 -1.98 4.28 10.51
C GLY A 97 -1.59 5.15 9.32
N GLY A 98 -0.63 6.06 9.56
CA GLY A 98 -0.17 7.06 8.58
C GLY A 98 1.22 6.80 8.01
N GLY A 99 1.81 5.64 8.28
CA GLY A 99 3.20 5.30 7.95
C GLY A 99 3.51 3.89 8.45
N THR A 100 4.69 3.68 9.04
CA THR A 100 5.00 2.40 9.68
C THR A 100 3.97 2.08 10.76
N THR A 101 3.24 0.97 10.59
CA THR A 101 2.07 0.63 11.40
C THR A 101 2.17 -0.82 11.82
N LYS A 102 2.29 -1.07 13.13
CA LYS A 102 2.40 -2.40 13.71
C LYS A 102 1.13 -2.77 14.46
N ILE A 103 0.65 -3.98 14.22
CA ILE A 103 -0.46 -4.60 14.96
C ILE A 103 0.00 -5.91 15.58
N SER A 104 -0.56 -6.24 16.75
CA SER A 104 -0.32 -7.51 17.43
C SER A 104 -1.61 -7.98 18.10
N GLY A 105 -1.96 -9.24 17.92
CA GLY A 105 -3.16 -9.84 18.48
C GLY A 105 -3.12 -11.36 18.42
N LEU A 106 -4.30 -11.98 18.49
CA LEU A 106 -4.43 -13.45 18.40
C LEU A 106 -4.07 -13.98 17.01
N ALA A 107 -4.29 -13.19 15.96
CA ALA A 107 -3.90 -13.54 14.59
C ALA A 107 -2.39 -13.34 14.31
N GLY A 108 -1.58 -12.99 15.32
CA GLY A 108 -0.14 -12.79 15.15
C GLY A 108 0.30 -11.33 15.20
N THR A 109 1.54 -11.06 14.76
CA THR A 109 2.14 -9.72 14.73
C THR A 109 2.56 -9.36 13.32
N PHE A 110 2.06 -8.22 12.85
CA PHE A 110 2.32 -7.72 11.50
C PHE A 110 2.70 -6.25 11.53
N GLU A 111 3.56 -5.85 10.60
CA GLU A 111 4.01 -4.47 10.46
C GLU A 111 3.99 -4.05 9.00
N VAL A 112 3.28 -2.97 8.72
CA VAL A 112 3.29 -2.28 7.44
C VAL A 112 4.44 -1.28 7.45
N VAL A 113 5.25 -1.29 6.40
CA VAL A 113 6.44 -0.46 6.25
C VAL A 113 6.35 0.26 4.89
N PRO A 114 6.37 1.61 4.87
CA PRO A 114 6.31 2.36 3.62
C PRO A 114 7.47 2.03 2.68
N ASP A 115 7.28 2.30 1.38
CA ASP A 115 8.32 2.12 0.38
C ASP A 115 9.63 2.80 0.79
N HIS A 116 10.75 2.10 0.53
CA HIS A 116 12.12 2.55 0.83
C HIS A 116 12.48 2.73 2.31
N ALA A 117 11.57 2.47 3.24
CA ALA A 117 11.91 2.38 4.66
C ALA A 117 12.67 1.08 4.97
N PRO A 118 13.52 1.04 6.01
CA PRO A 118 14.28 -0.14 6.36
C PRO A 118 13.35 -1.27 6.83
N ALA A 119 13.63 -2.49 6.38
CA ALA A 119 12.96 -3.69 6.88
C ALA A 119 13.21 -3.87 8.39
N PRO A 120 12.19 -4.28 9.16
CA PRO A 120 12.34 -4.49 10.59
C PRO A 120 13.19 -5.74 10.89
N GLU A 121 13.99 -5.67 11.96
CA GLU A 121 14.89 -6.77 12.34
C GLU A 121 14.11 -8.01 12.80
N GLY A 122 14.55 -9.18 12.32
CA GLY A 122 14.01 -10.47 12.74
C GLY A 122 12.61 -10.79 12.20
N ALA A 123 12.09 -10.00 11.27
CA ALA A 123 10.79 -10.25 10.65
C ALA A 123 10.91 -11.04 9.33
N THR A 124 9.87 -11.79 9.00
CA THR A 124 9.69 -12.41 7.69
C THR A 124 8.94 -11.44 6.78
N GLN A 125 9.47 -11.17 5.60
CA GLN A 125 8.78 -10.36 4.60
C GLN A 125 7.67 -11.18 3.93
N LEU A 126 6.42 -10.68 3.97
CA LEU A 126 5.27 -11.29 3.29
C LEU A 126 5.07 -10.69 1.89
N SER A 127 5.23 -9.37 1.78
CA SER A 127 5.04 -8.59 0.55
C SER A 127 6.01 -7.39 0.52
N GLU A 128 5.87 -6.48 -0.45
CA GLU A 128 6.76 -5.31 -0.55
C GLU A 128 6.68 -4.42 0.70
N ASN A 129 5.50 -4.30 1.31
CA ASN A 129 5.26 -3.43 2.45
C ASN A 129 4.90 -4.15 3.75
N VAL A 130 4.73 -5.48 3.78
CA VAL A 130 4.26 -6.19 4.99
C VAL A 130 5.26 -7.21 5.51
N TYR A 131 5.46 -7.17 6.82
CA TYR A 131 6.35 -8.05 7.57
C TYR A 131 5.60 -8.73 8.72
N ALA A 132 6.03 -9.94 9.08
CA ALA A 132 5.44 -10.77 10.13
C ALA A 132 6.49 -11.39 11.08
N TRP A 133 6.05 -11.79 12.27
CA TRP A 133 6.86 -12.49 13.28
C TRP A 133 6.17 -13.74 13.80
#